data_AF-A0A839A3R1-F1
#
_entry.id   AF-A0A839A3R1-F1
#
_cell.length_a   1.000
_cell.length_b   1.000
_cell.length_c   1.000
_cell.angle_alpha   90.00
_cell.angle_beta   90.00
_cell.angle_gamma   90.00
#
_symmetry.space_group_name_H-M   'P 1'
#
loop_
_entity.id
_entity.type
_entity.pdbx_description
1 polymer ?
#
loop_
_entity_poly.entity_id
_entity_poly.type
_entity_poly.pdbx_seq_one_letter_code
_entity_poly.pdbx_strand_id
1 'polypeptide(L)'
;MAKDGTRRGGARIGAGRKKNALVDKINDDRLKDTYILPTPAGLEATDMPPINDYLKQEQKNGEKFYVEEIYKEMWNWLKIHECEALVNQQLIEQYAMTVSRWIQCEQAISEFGFLAKHPTTGNAIASPYVSMSKDYMKQINTLWYQIYQIVRENASVSYDGSIPKDDLMEKLLRKKS
;
A
#
# COMPACT_ATOMS: atom_id res chain seq x y z
N MET A 1 -7.38 25.10 -27.21
CA MET A 1 -8.57 25.99 -27.28
C MET A 1 -9.08 25.94 -28.71
N ALA A 2 -10.39 25.92 -28.93
CA ALA A 2 -10.92 26.06 -30.29
C ALA A 2 -10.67 27.48 -30.80
N LYS A 3 -10.75 27.68 -32.11
CA LYS A 3 -10.44 28.96 -32.78
C LYS A 3 -11.33 30.15 -32.33
N ASP A 4 -12.44 29.90 -31.64
CA ASP A 4 -13.31 30.95 -31.05
C ASP A 4 -13.06 31.23 -29.54
N GLY A 5 -12.06 30.59 -28.92
CA GLY A 5 -11.75 30.75 -27.49
C GLY A 5 -12.56 29.86 -26.55
N THR A 6 -13.61 29.18 -27.01
CA THR A 6 -14.37 28.24 -26.17
C THR A 6 -13.63 26.92 -25.97
N ARG A 7 -13.63 26.42 -24.73
CA ARG A 7 -13.08 25.10 -24.34
C ARG A 7 -14.09 24.00 -24.70
N ARG A 8 -14.28 23.73 -26.00
CA ARG A 8 -15.17 22.66 -26.52
C ARG A 8 -14.58 21.25 -26.41
N GLY A 9 -13.89 20.94 -25.32
CA GLY A 9 -13.50 19.58 -24.99
C GLY A 9 -14.44 19.06 -23.92
N GLY A 10 -15.21 18.00 -24.22
CA GLY A 10 -15.99 17.30 -23.19
C GLY A 10 -15.10 16.83 -22.04
N ALA A 11 -15.72 16.47 -20.91
CA ALA A 11 -15.01 15.94 -19.75
C ALA A 11 -14.11 14.77 -20.18
N ARG A 12 -12.79 14.98 -20.15
CA ARG A 12 -11.83 13.91 -20.41
C ARG A 12 -11.62 13.14 -19.12
N ILE A 13 -11.35 11.85 -19.21
CA ILE A 13 -10.91 11.05 -18.06
C ILE A 13 -9.67 11.73 -17.47
N GLY A 14 -9.75 12.15 -16.21
CA GLY A 14 -8.69 12.91 -15.52
C GLY A 14 -8.70 14.44 -15.71
N ALA A 15 -9.65 15.01 -16.47
CA ALA A 15 -9.83 16.46 -16.53
C ALA A 15 -10.71 16.97 -15.39
N GLY A 16 -10.24 17.97 -14.65
CA GLY A 16 -10.96 18.61 -13.54
C GLY A 16 -10.18 18.58 -12.23
N ARG A 17 -10.76 19.19 -11.18
CA ARG A 17 -10.20 19.14 -9.82
C ARG A 17 -10.34 17.71 -9.28
N LYS A 18 -9.28 17.17 -8.68
CA LYS A 18 -9.34 15.88 -7.98
C LYS A 18 -10.45 15.93 -6.93
N LYS A 19 -11.19 14.83 -6.75
CA LYS A 19 -12.20 14.72 -5.70
C LYS A 19 -11.53 14.87 -4.33
N ASN A 20 -12.10 15.72 -3.47
CA ASN A 20 -11.68 15.86 -2.08
C ASN A 20 -11.92 14.55 -1.30
N ALA A 21 -11.20 14.33 -0.21
CA ALA A 21 -11.42 13.20 0.69
C ALA A 21 -12.82 13.30 1.35
N LEU A 22 -13.32 12.21 1.92
CA LEU A 22 -14.62 12.22 2.61
C LEU A 22 -14.62 13.25 3.76
N VAL A 23 -13.61 13.19 4.64
CA VAL A 23 -13.43 14.13 5.77
C VAL A 23 -13.50 15.60 5.32
N ASP A 24 -12.78 15.95 4.25
CA ASP A 24 -12.80 17.33 3.73
C ASP A 24 -14.19 17.75 3.26
N LYS A 25 -14.97 16.83 2.67
CA LYS A 25 -16.33 17.14 2.21
C LYS A 25 -17.29 17.31 3.39
N ILE A 26 -17.07 16.59 4.48
CA ILE A 26 -17.82 16.73 5.74
C ILE A 26 -17.50 18.10 6.33
N ASN A 27 -16.22 18.44 6.46
CA ASN A 27 -15.75 19.71 7.01
C ASN A 27 -16.15 20.93 6.17
N ASP A 28 -16.13 20.81 4.84
CA ASP A 28 -16.55 21.86 3.90
C ASP A 28 -18.09 22.01 3.80
N ASP A 29 -18.87 21.25 4.59
CA ASP A 29 -20.34 21.26 4.61
C ASP A 29 -20.99 20.92 3.24
N ARG A 30 -20.23 20.30 2.33
CA ARG A 30 -20.67 19.95 0.97
C ARG A 30 -21.55 18.71 0.91
N LEU A 31 -21.76 18.05 2.05
CA LEU A 31 -22.56 16.84 2.23
C LEU A 31 -23.89 17.10 2.96
N LYS A 32 -24.30 18.37 3.13
CA LYS A 32 -25.51 18.75 3.86
C LYS A 32 -26.81 18.09 3.40
N ASP A 33 -26.90 17.69 2.13
CA ASP A 33 -28.09 17.04 1.55
C ASP A 33 -27.85 15.57 1.11
N THR A 34 -26.74 14.95 1.54
CA THR A 34 -26.49 13.54 1.21
C THR A 34 -27.16 12.59 2.19
N TYR A 35 -27.86 11.60 1.64
CA TYR A 35 -28.43 10.50 2.40
C TYR A 35 -27.32 9.54 2.84
N ILE A 36 -27.15 9.38 4.16
CA ILE A 36 -26.29 8.34 4.73
C ILE A 36 -27.05 7.02 4.56
N LEU A 37 -26.50 6.11 3.76
CA LEU A 37 -27.05 4.77 3.67
C LEU A 37 -26.96 4.12 5.05
N PRO A 38 -28.05 3.50 5.54
CA PRO A 38 -27.99 2.78 6.81
C PRO A 38 -26.93 1.69 6.72
N THR A 39 -26.15 1.53 7.80
CA THR A 39 -25.19 0.44 7.92
C THR A 39 -25.91 -0.87 7.60
N PRO A 40 -25.45 -1.66 6.60
CA PRO A 40 -26.11 -2.91 6.27
C PRO A 40 -26.17 -3.80 7.51
N ALA A 41 -27.36 -4.33 7.80
CA ALA A 41 -27.55 -5.23 8.93
C ALA A 41 -26.64 -6.45 8.74
N GLY A 42 -25.69 -6.65 9.67
CA GLY A 42 -24.71 -7.75 9.63
C GLY A 42 -23.24 -7.35 9.49
N LEU A 43 -22.89 -6.06 9.50
CA LEU A 43 -21.49 -5.66 9.73
C LEU A 43 -21.14 -5.86 11.21
N GLU A 44 -20.75 -7.08 11.55
CA GLU A 44 -20.10 -7.35 12.84
C GLU A 44 -18.65 -6.86 12.79
N ALA A 45 -18.19 -6.26 13.88
CA ALA A 45 -16.77 -5.98 14.08
C ALA A 45 -16.02 -7.33 14.19
N THR A 46 -15.58 -7.85 13.05
CA THR A 46 -14.85 -9.11 12.99
C THR A 46 -13.44 -8.92 13.55
N ASP A 47 -12.99 -9.93 14.30
CA ASP A 47 -11.59 -10.00 14.69
C ASP A 47 -10.68 -10.08 13.44
N MET A 48 -9.41 -9.72 13.60
CA MET A 48 -8.45 -9.74 12.49
C MET A 48 -8.44 -11.13 11.82
N PRO A 49 -8.66 -11.21 10.49
CA PRO A 49 -8.66 -12.49 9.80
C PRO A 49 -7.33 -13.21 9.99
N PRO A 50 -7.36 -14.56 10.10
CA PRO A 50 -6.14 -15.33 10.15
C PRO A 50 -5.39 -15.18 8.83
N ILE A 51 -4.09 -14.96 8.95
CA ILE A 51 -3.18 -14.94 7.80
C ILE A 51 -3.09 -16.34 7.23
N ASN A 52 -3.24 -16.45 5.91
CA ASN A 52 -3.14 -17.70 5.18
C ASN A 52 -1.79 -18.41 5.43
N ASP A 53 -1.82 -19.74 5.59
CA ASP A 53 -0.63 -20.52 6.01
C ASP A 53 0.54 -20.44 5.01
N TYR A 54 0.26 -20.29 3.71
CA TYR A 54 1.31 -20.15 2.71
C TYR A 54 2.15 -18.87 2.90
N LEU A 55 1.60 -17.85 3.58
CA LEU A 55 2.29 -16.61 3.91
C LEU A 55 3.23 -16.75 5.11
N LYS A 56 3.08 -17.82 5.89
CA LYS A 56 3.88 -18.13 7.08
C LYS A 56 5.03 -19.09 6.77
N GLN A 57 5.15 -19.54 5.51
CA GLN A 57 6.17 -20.51 5.12
C GLN A 57 7.58 -19.97 5.34
N GLU A 58 8.42 -20.83 5.91
CA GLU A 58 9.83 -20.55 6.12
C GLU A 58 10.54 -20.34 4.78
N GLN A 59 11.45 -19.37 4.78
CA GLN A 59 12.23 -19.03 3.61
C GLN A 59 13.51 -19.85 3.60
N LYS A 60 14.05 -20.12 2.41
CA LYS A 60 15.26 -20.95 2.24
C LYS A 60 16.47 -20.41 3.04
N ASN A 61 16.55 -19.10 3.23
CA ASN A 61 17.62 -18.46 4.00
C ASN A 61 17.44 -18.57 5.53
N GLY A 62 16.33 -19.14 6.02
CA GLY A 62 16.03 -19.30 7.43
C GLY A 62 15.71 -17.99 8.16
N GLU A 63 15.65 -16.86 7.45
CA GLU A 63 15.31 -15.58 8.06
C GLU A 63 13.81 -15.46 8.34
N LYS A 64 13.48 -14.75 9.43
CA LYS A 64 12.09 -14.44 9.77
C LYS A 64 11.43 -13.66 8.63
N PHE A 65 10.26 -14.14 8.21
CA PHE A 65 9.44 -13.47 7.21
C PHE A 65 8.49 -12.46 7.88
N TYR A 66 8.44 -11.23 7.36
CA TYR A 66 7.79 -10.09 8.03
C TYR A 66 6.30 -9.95 7.75
N VAL A 67 5.72 -10.89 7.01
CA VAL A 67 4.34 -10.76 6.52
C VAL A 67 3.35 -10.60 7.66
N GLU A 68 3.53 -11.35 8.76
CA GLU A 68 2.60 -11.28 9.89
C GLU A 68 2.57 -9.92 10.58
N GLU A 69 3.74 -9.30 10.75
CA GLU A 69 3.89 -8.00 11.39
C GLU A 69 3.27 -6.91 10.52
N ILE A 70 3.61 -6.90 9.23
CA ILE A 70 3.10 -5.90 8.29
C ILE A 70 1.59 -6.04 8.09
N TYR A 71 1.07 -7.27 8.05
CA TYR A 71 -0.36 -7.52 7.95
C TYR A 71 -1.12 -6.97 9.17
N LYS A 72 -0.61 -7.23 10.38
CA LYS A 72 -1.20 -6.73 11.64
C LYS A 72 -1.21 -5.21 11.70
N GLU A 73 -0.11 -4.56 11.34
CA GLU A 73 -0.02 -3.10 11.31
C GLU A 73 -1.00 -2.49 10.32
N MET A 74 -1.07 -3.04 9.10
CA MET A 74 -2.04 -2.60 8.09
C MET A 74 -3.47 -2.76 8.56
N TRP A 75 -3.80 -3.90 9.17
CA TRP A 75 -5.13 -4.16 9.70
C TRP A 75 -5.51 -3.19 10.81
N ASN A 76 -4.61 -2.95 11.76
CA ASN A 76 -4.82 -1.99 12.84
C ASN A 76 -5.02 -0.57 12.31
N TRP A 77 -4.25 -0.16 11.30
CA TRP A 77 -4.42 1.13 10.64
C TRP A 77 -5.80 1.25 9.98
N LEU A 78 -6.24 0.21 9.27
CA LEU A 78 -7.58 0.20 8.66
C LEU A 78 -8.69 0.27 9.70
N LYS A 79 -8.52 -0.41 10.85
CA LYS A 79 -9.47 -0.41 11.97
C LYS A 79 -9.60 0.97 12.62
N ILE A 80 -8.50 1.71 12.77
CA ILE A 80 -8.53 3.10 13.28
C ILE A 80 -9.34 4.01 12.35
N HIS A 81 -9.33 3.72 11.05
CA HIS A 81 -10.06 4.48 10.03
C HIS A 81 -11.42 3.87 9.65
N GLU A 82 -11.92 2.87 10.38
CA GLU A 82 -13.21 2.20 10.15
C GLU A 82 -13.37 1.67 8.71
N CYS A 83 -12.26 1.25 8.09
CA CYS A 83 -12.21 0.80 6.69
C CYS A 83 -11.83 -0.68 6.55
N GLU A 84 -11.71 -1.43 7.64
CA GLU A 84 -11.27 -2.83 7.65
C GLU A 84 -12.21 -3.75 6.87
N ALA A 85 -13.53 -3.51 6.93
CA ALA A 85 -14.53 -4.28 6.18
C ALA A 85 -14.62 -3.88 4.70
N LEU A 86 -14.08 -2.71 4.32
CA LEU A 86 -14.15 -2.18 2.96
C LEU A 86 -12.97 -2.63 2.10
N VAL A 87 -11.86 -2.99 2.73
CA VAL A 87 -10.65 -3.44 2.05
C VAL A 87 -10.65 -4.96 1.95
N ASN A 88 -10.47 -5.48 0.73
CA ASN A 88 -10.35 -6.92 0.51
C ASN A 88 -9.10 -7.46 1.24
N GLN A 89 -9.26 -8.51 2.06
CA GLN A 89 -8.17 -9.19 2.76
C GLN A 89 -7.00 -9.55 1.83
N GLN A 90 -7.27 -10.04 0.62
CA GLN A 90 -6.23 -10.40 -0.35
C GLN A 90 -5.32 -9.23 -0.71
N LEU A 91 -5.86 -8.00 -0.72
CA LEU A 91 -5.10 -6.78 -1.02
C LEU A 91 -4.07 -6.50 0.09
N ILE A 92 -4.47 -6.71 1.36
CA ILE A 92 -3.61 -6.54 2.54
C ILE A 92 -2.52 -7.61 2.55
N GLU A 93 -2.88 -8.87 2.26
CA GLU A 93 -1.93 -9.98 2.16
C GLU A 93 -0.87 -9.74 1.07
N GLN A 94 -1.30 -9.30 -0.12
CA GLN A 94 -0.41 -8.95 -1.21
C GLN A 94 0.52 -7.80 -0.83
N TYR A 95 0.00 -6.77 -0.16
CA TYR A 95 0.82 -5.67 0.32
C TYR A 95 1.89 -6.16 1.31
N ALA A 96 1.48 -6.90 2.34
CA ALA A 96 2.39 -7.41 3.36
C ALA A 96 3.48 -8.33 2.79
N MET A 97 3.11 -9.20 1.85
CA MET A 97 4.03 -10.06 1.13
C MET A 97 5.04 -9.27 0.29
N THR A 98 4.57 -8.25 -0.44
CA THR A 98 5.41 -7.47 -1.35
C THR A 98 6.41 -6.63 -0.57
N VAL A 99 5.98 -6.02 0.55
CA VAL A 99 6.85 -5.31 1.48
C VAL A 99 7.90 -6.26 2.08
N SER A 100 7.51 -7.45 2.52
CA SER A 100 8.45 -8.43 3.08
C SER A 100 9.52 -8.85 2.08
N ARG A 101 9.15 -9.08 0.81
CA ARG A 101 10.10 -9.40 -0.27
C ARG A 101 11.01 -8.23 -0.63
N TRP A 102 10.50 -7.01 -0.58
CA TRP A 102 11.32 -5.82 -0.77
C TRP A 102 12.39 -5.71 0.32
N ILE A 103 12.03 -5.91 1.59
CA ILE A 103 12.98 -5.94 2.71
C ILE A 103 14.08 -6.98 2.47
N GLN A 104 13.72 -8.19 2.02
CA GLN A 104 14.71 -9.22 1.68
C GLN A 104 15.64 -8.80 0.54
N CYS A 105 15.14 -8.11 -0.48
CA CYS A 105 15.98 -7.59 -1.55
C CYS A 105 16.98 -6.55 -1.01
N GLU A 106 16.54 -5.63 -0.14
CA GLU A 106 17.42 -4.62 0.47
C GLU A 106 18.51 -5.25 1.35
N GLN A 107 18.19 -6.33 2.05
CA GLN A 107 19.18 -7.11 2.81
C GLN A 107 20.17 -7.81 1.88
N ALA A 108 19.68 -8.49 0.83
CA ALA A 108 20.53 -9.15 -0.15
C ALA A 108 21.44 -8.15 -0.88
N ILE A 109 20.96 -6.94 -1.18
CA ILE A 109 21.78 -5.85 -1.73
C ILE A 109 22.86 -5.44 -0.73
N SER A 110 22.54 -5.37 0.56
CA SER A 110 23.51 -5.03 1.61
C SER A 110 24.58 -6.12 1.78
N GLU A 111 24.22 -7.38 1.62
CA GLU A 111 25.14 -8.53 1.75
C GLU A 111 26.01 -8.75 0.50
N PHE A 112 25.40 -8.74 -0.69
CA PHE A 112 26.06 -9.08 -1.95
C PHE A 112 26.56 -7.88 -2.75
N GLY A 113 26.13 -6.67 -2.37
CA GLY A 113 26.49 -5.42 -3.06
C GLY A 113 25.70 -5.15 -4.35
N PHE A 114 25.99 -3.99 -4.95
CA PHE A 114 25.27 -3.48 -6.11
C PHE A 114 25.71 -4.08 -7.46
N LEU A 115 26.91 -4.67 -7.51
CA LEU A 115 27.51 -5.21 -8.72
C LEU A 115 27.64 -6.73 -8.59
N ALA A 116 27.28 -7.45 -9.64
CA ALA A 116 27.44 -8.89 -9.78
C ALA A 116 28.24 -9.20 -11.06
N LYS A 117 28.61 -10.47 -11.27
CA LYS A 117 29.23 -10.94 -12.51
C LYS A 117 28.24 -11.74 -13.33
N HIS A 118 28.23 -11.51 -14.64
CA HIS A 118 27.40 -12.31 -15.54
C HIS A 118 27.89 -13.77 -15.56
N PRO A 119 27.00 -14.77 -15.41
CA PRO A 119 27.41 -16.16 -15.21
C PRO A 119 28.15 -16.78 -16.39
N THR A 120 27.93 -16.29 -17.62
CA THR A 120 28.57 -16.83 -18.82
C THR A 120 29.70 -15.98 -19.39
N THR A 121 29.72 -14.66 -19.14
CA THR A 121 30.71 -13.74 -19.76
C THR A 121 31.69 -13.16 -18.75
N GLY A 122 31.42 -13.26 -17.45
CA GLY A 122 32.27 -12.71 -16.38
C GLY A 122 32.26 -11.18 -16.27
N ASN A 123 31.60 -10.48 -17.20
CA ASN A 123 31.47 -9.03 -17.19
C ASN A 123 30.66 -8.53 -15.98
N ALA A 124 30.97 -7.32 -15.51
CA ALA A 124 30.21 -6.67 -14.45
C ALA A 124 28.78 -6.35 -14.90
N ILE A 125 27.81 -6.70 -14.07
CA ILE A 125 26.39 -6.40 -14.25
C ILE A 125 25.81 -5.82 -12.96
N ALA A 126 24.66 -5.17 -13.06
CA ALA A 126 23.90 -4.80 -11.87
C ALA A 126 23.43 -6.07 -11.13
N SER A 127 23.45 -6.02 -9.80
CA SER A 127 22.93 -7.11 -8.98
C SER A 127 21.44 -7.36 -9.29
N PRO A 128 21.01 -8.62 -9.48
CA PRO A 128 19.62 -8.95 -9.80
C PRO A 128 18.65 -8.50 -8.69
N TYR A 129 19.13 -8.44 -7.43
CA TYR A 129 18.35 -7.97 -6.30
C TYR A 129 17.99 -6.48 -6.41
N VAL A 130 18.81 -5.67 -7.10
CA VAL A 130 18.53 -4.24 -7.33
C VAL A 130 17.35 -4.06 -8.28
N SER A 131 17.26 -4.86 -9.35
CA SER A 131 16.09 -4.82 -10.24
C SER A 131 14.83 -5.34 -9.53
N MET A 132 14.94 -6.43 -8.78
CA MET A 132 13.80 -6.99 -8.02
C MET A 132 13.28 -6.00 -6.97
N SER A 133 14.17 -5.34 -6.21
CA SER A 133 13.80 -4.30 -5.24
C SER A 133 12.98 -3.19 -5.91
N LYS A 134 13.44 -2.68 -7.06
CA LYS A 134 12.70 -1.63 -7.81
C LYS A 134 11.31 -2.08 -8.22
N ASP A 135 11.14 -3.33 -8.63
CA ASP A 135 9.84 -3.84 -9.07
C ASP A 135 8.89 -4.09 -7.90
N TYR A 136 9.39 -4.61 -6.76
CA TYR A 136 8.57 -4.68 -5.54
C TYR A 136 8.20 -3.30 -5.03
N MET A 137 9.09 -2.31 -5.06
CA MET A 137 8.76 -0.93 -4.67
C MET A 137 7.64 -0.33 -5.54
N LYS A 138 7.63 -0.60 -6.85
CA LYS A 138 6.50 -0.20 -7.71
C LYS A 138 5.20 -0.89 -7.30
N GLN A 139 5.23 -2.20 -7.04
CA GLN A 139 4.06 -2.96 -6.61
C GLN A 139 3.53 -2.47 -5.25
N ILE A 140 4.41 -2.20 -4.29
CA ILE A 140 4.07 -1.61 -2.98
C ILE A 140 3.33 -0.31 -3.18
N ASN A 141 3.82 0.58 -4.04
CA ASN A 141 3.14 1.85 -4.32
C ASN A 141 1.76 1.64 -4.94
N THR A 142 1.61 0.74 -5.90
CA THR A 142 0.32 0.43 -6.52
C THR A 142 -0.68 -0.10 -5.50
N LEU A 143 -0.30 -1.11 -4.71
CA LEU A 143 -1.14 -1.71 -3.67
C LEU A 143 -1.48 -0.67 -2.59
N TRP A 144 -0.51 0.13 -2.17
CA TRP A 144 -0.72 1.24 -1.25
C TRP A 144 -1.76 2.22 -1.78
N TYR A 145 -1.63 2.67 -3.04
CA TYR A 145 -2.61 3.61 -3.61
C TYR A 145 -4.01 3.02 -3.71
N GLN A 146 -4.13 1.72 -4.00
CA GLN A 146 -5.43 1.04 -4.00
C GLN A 146 -6.05 1.03 -2.60
N ILE A 147 -5.29 0.63 -1.58
CA ILE A 147 -5.74 0.64 -0.17
C ILE A 147 -6.08 2.07 0.26
N TYR A 148 -5.15 3.00 0.08
CA TYR A 148 -5.29 4.39 0.49
C TYR A 148 -6.47 5.09 -0.19
N GLN A 149 -6.76 4.76 -1.45
CA GLN A 149 -7.90 5.35 -2.13
C GLN A 149 -9.24 4.90 -1.53
N ILE A 150 -9.36 3.64 -1.11
CA ILE A 150 -10.54 3.15 -0.38
C ILE A 150 -10.69 3.94 0.93
N VAL A 151 -9.61 4.07 1.71
CA VAL A 151 -9.66 4.83 2.97
C VAL A 151 -10.00 6.30 2.71
N ARG A 152 -9.33 6.95 1.75
CA ARG A 152 -9.57 8.36 1.36
C ARG A 152 -11.03 8.66 1.03
N GLU A 153 -11.70 7.70 0.40
CA GLU A 153 -13.07 7.87 -0.08
C GLU A 153 -14.12 7.53 0.99
N ASN A 154 -13.76 6.80 2.05
CA ASN A 154 -14.72 6.25 3.01
C ASN A 154 -14.46 6.59 4.49
N ALA A 155 -13.24 6.95 4.87
CA ALA A 155 -12.93 7.27 6.26
C ALA A 155 -13.49 8.64 6.64
N SER A 156 -14.22 8.68 7.75
CA SER A 156 -14.80 9.85 8.39
C SER A 156 -13.83 10.55 9.37
N VAL A 157 -12.76 9.84 9.76
CA VAL A 157 -11.73 10.30 10.71
C VAL A 157 -10.53 10.89 9.96
N SER A 158 -9.97 11.99 10.47
CA SER A 158 -8.80 12.66 9.91
C SER A 158 -7.56 11.76 9.84
N TYR A 159 -6.70 12.02 8.84
CA TYR A 159 -5.46 11.30 8.55
C TYR A 159 -4.26 11.75 9.40
N ASP A 160 -4.49 12.17 10.63
CA ASP A 160 -3.45 12.79 11.45
C ASP A 160 -2.59 11.71 12.14
N GLY A 161 -1.51 11.27 11.51
CA GLY A 161 -0.59 10.30 12.13
C GLY A 161 0.41 9.63 11.18
N SER A 162 1.17 8.65 11.71
CA SER A 162 2.02 7.78 10.90
C SER A 162 1.16 6.88 10.02
N ILE A 163 1.61 6.69 8.79
CA ILE A 163 0.95 5.87 7.79
C ILE A 163 1.83 4.64 7.57
N PRO A 164 1.28 3.41 7.43
CA PRO A 164 2.07 2.18 7.32
C PRO A 164 3.14 2.16 6.22
N LYS A 165 2.95 2.96 5.17
CA LYS A 165 3.95 3.14 4.10
C LYS A 165 5.19 3.93 4.57
N ASP A 166 5.03 4.90 5.45
CA ASP A 166 6.13 5.77 5.90
C ASP A 166 7.10 4.99 6.82
N ASP A 167 6.57 4.02 7.56
CA ASP A 167 7.35 3.13 8.45
C ASP A 167 8.20 2.08 7.70
N LEU A 168 8.08 1.98 6.36
CA LEU A 168 8.85 1.03 5.56
C LEU A 168 10.37 1.20 5.73
N MET A 169 10.85 2.44 5.80
CA MET A 169 12.26 2.73 6.01
C MET A 169 12.69 2.45 7.46
N GLU A 170 11.82 2.71 8.43
CA GLU A 170 12.09 2.42 9.84
C GLU A 170 12.31 0.92 10.07
N LYS A 171 11.54 0.07 9.39
CA LYS A 171 11.69 -1.39 9.43
C LYS A 171 13.08 -1.87 8.99
N LEU A 172 13.67 -1.21 7.99
CA LEU A 172 15.05 -1.52 7.58
C LEU A 172 16.07 -1.10 8.64
N LEU A 173 15.84 0.02 9.33
CA LEU A 173 16.74 0.55 10.35
C LEU A 173 16.73 -0.30 11.62
N ARG A 174 15.55 -0.74 12.08
CA ARG A 174 15.39 -1.65 13.24
C ARG A 174 16.12 -2.98 13.06
N LYS A 175 16.41 -3.37 11.82
CA LYS A 175 17.12 -4.61 11.50
C LYS A 175 18.64 -4.47 11.51
N LYS A 176 19.16 -3.24 11.53
CA LYS A 176 20.61 -2.95 11.60
C LYS A 176 21.10 -2.73 13.03
N SER A 177 20.22 -2.43 13.98
CA SER A 177 20.52 -2.31 15.42
C SER A 177 20.46 -3.65 16.11
#